data_AF-A0AAW8TTM0-F1
#
_entry.id   AF-A0AAW8TTM0-F1
#
_cell.length_a   1.000
_cell.length_b   1.000
_cell.length_c   1.000
_cell.angle_alpha   90.00
_cell.angle_beta   90.00
_cell.angle_gamma   90.00
#
_symmetry.space_group_name_H-M   'P 1'
#
loop_
_entity.id
_entity.type
_entity.pdbx_description
1 polymer ?
#
loop_
_entity_poly.entity_id
_entity_poly.type
_entity_poly.pdbx_seq_one_letter_code
_entity_poly.pdbx_strand_id
1 'polypeptide(L)'
;MKHEFLEICGKMYGMVVSKDENTLLVRKAITYYRNDEEVCILKPVAVYIDKSELDNYWVRLFDRDYLLEAVNCIDCTNLIRELSDV
;
A
#
# COMPACT_ATOMS: atom_id res chain seq x y z
N MET A 1 3.51 1.72 -15.35
CA MET A 1 3.31 0.25 -15.27
C MET A 1 2.21 0.11 -14.26
N LYS A 2 1.05 -0.43 -14.63
CA LYS A 2 -0.07 -0.52 -13.70
C LYS A 2 0.31 -1.44 -12.56
N HIS A 3 0.28 -0.90 -11.35
CA HIS A 3 0.47 -1.67 -10.13
C HIS A 3 -0.90 -2.00 -9.56
N GLU A 4 -1.06 -3.22 -9.08
CA GLU A 4 -2.30 -3.64 -8.44
C GLU A 4 -2.23 -3.35 -6.95
N PHE A 5 -3.33 -2.86 -6.38
CA PHE A 5 -3.43 -2.51 -4.97
C PHE A 5 -4.57 -3.24 -4.30
N LEU A 6 -4.40 -3.50 -3.01
CA LEU A 6 -5.41 -4.05 -2.13
C LEU A 6 -6.03 -2.92 -1.30
N GLU A 7 -7.35 -2.79 -1.39
CA GLU A 7 -8.19 -1.98 -0.51
C GLU A 7 -9.09 -2.88 0.34
N ILE A 8 -9.15 -2.59 1.64
CA ILE A 8 -9.99 -3.30 2.61
C ILE A 8 -10.86 -2.26 3.30
N CYS A 9 -12.18 -2.42 3.22
CA CYS A 9 -13.17 -1.53 3.83
C CYS A 9 -12.96 -0.03 3.47
N GLY A 10 -12.64 0.26 2.20
CA GLY A 10 -12.42 1.62 1.72
C GLY A 10 -11.08 2.25 2.12
N LYS A 11 -10.15 1.47 2.70
CA LYS A 11 -8.79 1.92 3.03
C LYS A 11 -7.77 1.19 2.18
N MET A 12 -6.89 1.94 1.55
CA MET A 12 -5.74 1.38 0.83
C MET A 12 -4.80 0.69 1.83
N TYR A 13 -4.60 -0.61 1.65
CA TYR A 13 -3.78 -1.43 2.54
C TYR A 13 -2.35 -1.56 2.01
N GLY A 14 -2.19 -1.72 0.69
CA GLY A 14 -0.87 -1.80 0.08
C GLY A 14 -0.88 -2.32 -1.34
N MET A 15 0.33 -2.51 -1.88
CA MET A 15 0.57 -2.99 -3.23
C MET A 15 0.66 -4.52 -3.31
N VAL A 16 -0.06 -5.05 -4.29
CA VAL A 16 0.06 -6.31 -5.02
C VAL A 16 1.48 -6.79 -5.34
N VAL A 17 2.24 -7.48 -4.48
CA VAL A 17 3.59 -7.96 -4.86
C VAL A 17 3.54 -9.34 -5.50
N SER A 18 2.81 -10.27 -4.89
CA SER A 18 2.62 -11.63 -5.41
C SER A 18 1.25 -12.16 -5.03
N LYS A 19 0.74 -13.10 -5.83
CA LYS A 19 -0.51 -13.80 -5.60
C LYS A 19 -0.32 -15.27 -5.89
N ASP A 20 -0.63 -16.08 -4.88
CA ASP A 20 -0.72 -17.53 -5.05
C ASP A 20 -2.19 -17.94 -4.92
N GLU A 21 -2.50 -19.24 -4.96
CA GLU A 21 -3.88 -19.75 -4.87
C GLU A 21 -4.58 -19.26 -3.59
N ASN A 22 -3.90 -19.37 -2.45
CA ASN A 22 -4.49 -19.11 -1.12
C ASN A 22 -4.00 -17.82 -0.45
N THR A 23 -2.94 -17.19 -0.97
CA THR A 23 -2.29 -16.06 -0.27
C THR A 23 -2.04 -14.87 -1.17
N LEU A 24 -1.96 -13.70 -0.56
CA LEU A 24 -1.48 -12.46 -1.17
C LEU A 24 -0.24 -11.99 -0.40
N LEU A 25 0.83 -11.64 -1.11
CA LEU A 25 1.93 -10.86 -0.54
C LEU A 25 1.69 -9.39 -0.84
N VAL A 26 1.44 -8.61 0.21
CA VAL A 26 1.10 -7.20 0.09
C VAL A 26 2.16 -6.34 0.75
N ARG A 27 2.83 -5.49 -0.03
CA ARG A 27 3.73 -4.46 0.50
C ARG A 27 2.89 -3.30 1.02
N LYS A 28 2.94 -3.04 2.32
CA LYS A 28 2.11 -1.99 2.94
C LYS A 28 2.39 -0.65 2.27
N ALA A 29 1.36 0.18 2.15
CA ALA A 29 1.51 1.51 1.61
C ALA A 29 0.62 2.51 2.34
N ILE A 30 0.95 3.79 2.20
CA ILE A 30 0.12 4.90 2.66
C ILE A 30 -0.15 5.85 1.49
N THR A 31 -1.35 6.43 1.46
CA THR A 31 -1.73 7.47 0.50
C THR A 31 -1.92 8.80 1.20
N TYR A 32 -1.48 9.86 0.55
CA TYR A 32 -1.72 11.24 0.97
C TYR A 32 -1.83 12.14 -0.27
N TYR A 33 -2.40 13.33 -0.09
CA TYR A 33 -2.53 14.31 -1.16
C TYR A 33 -1.40 15.34 -1.09
N ARG A 34 -0.76 15.61 -2.23
CA ARG A 34 0.25 16.66 -2.41
C ARG A 34 -0.12 17.47 -3.64
N ASN A 35 -0.44 18.75 -3.48
CA ASN A 35 -0.85 19.64 -4.58
C ASN A 35 -1.97 19.04 -5.46
N ASP A 36 -3.02 18.51 -4.82
CA ASP A 36 -4.17 17.83 -5.45
C ASP A 36 -3.85 16.50 -6.18
N GLU A 37 -2.59 16.06 -6.16
CA GLU A 37 -2.18 14.74 -6.65
C GLU A 37 -2.15 13.74 -5.50
N GLU A 38 -2.71 12.55 -5.74
CA GLU A 38 -2.66 11.45 -4.78
C GLU A 38 -1.32 10.71 -4.90
N VAL A 39 -0.50 10.79 -3.86
CA VAL A 39 0.81 10.15 -3.79
C VAL A 39 0.72 8.90 -2.93
N CYS A 40 1.33 7.80 -3.41
CA CYS A 40 1.40 6.53 -2.69
C CYS A 40 2.84 6.20 -2.31
N ILE A 41 3.09 5.99 -1.02
CA ILE A 41 4.40 5.59 -0.51
C ILE A 41 4.34 4.14 -0.07
N LEU A 42 5.24 3.32 -0.62
CA LEU A 42 5.42 1.93 -0.20
C LEU A 42 6.28 1.87 1.07
N LYS A 43 5.76 1.26 2.13
CA LYS A 43 6.50 0.96 3.36
C LYS A 43 7.55 -0.14 3.11
N PRO A 44 8.59 -0.25 3.96
CA PRO A 44 9.56 -1.35 3.88
C PRO A 44 8.97 -2.70 4.31
N VAL A 45 7.79 -2.70 4.93
CA VAL A 45 7.13 -3.90 5.44
C VAL A 45 6.18 -4.51 4.39
N ALA A 46 6.19 -5.82 4.27
CA ALA A 46 5.21 -6.61 3.53
C ALA A 46 4.55 -7.66 4.44
N VAL A 47 3.32 -8.03 4.12
CA VAL A 47 2.51 -8.97 4.91
C VAL A 47 1.93 -10.03 3.98
N TYR A 48 2.01 -11.30 4.41
CA TYR A 48 1.24 -12.38 3.80
C TYR A 48 -0.16 -12.38 4.38
N ILE A 49 -1.16 -12.38 3.50
CA ILE A 49 -2.57 -12.43 3.85
C ILE A 49 -3.13 -13.73 3.30
N ASP A 50 -3.72 -14.54 4.17
CA ASP A 50 -4.56 -15.66 3.75
C ASP A 50 -5.86 -15.10 3.16
N LYS A 51 -6.22 -15.53 1.95
CA LYS A 51 -7.41 -15.00 1.27
C LYS A 51 -8.70 -15.33 2.01
N SER A 52 -8.75 -16.41 2.78
CA SER A 52 -9.94 -16.74 3.60
C SER A 52 -10.24 -15.69 4.66
N GLU A 53 -9.24 -14.96 5.14
CA GLU A 53 -9.43 -13.86 6.08
C GLU A 53 -10.14 -12.66 5.42
N LEU A 54 -9.96 -12.50 4.10
CA LEU A 54 -10.54 -11.41 3.32
C LEU A 54 -12.04 -11.59 3.06
N ASP A 55 -12.57 -12.82 3.15
CA ASP A 55 -13.98 -13.13 2.91
C ASP A 55 -14.92 -12.42 3.89
N ASN A 56 -14.40 -12.00 5.05
CA ASN A 56 -15.14 -11.27 6.08
C ASN A 56 -15.16 -9.75 5.88
N TYR A 57 -14.46 -9.24 4.86
CA TYR A 57 -14.30 -7.81 4.63
C TYR A 57 -14.78 -7.41 3.22
N TRP A 58 -15.14 -6.14 3.05
CA TRP A 58 -15.33 -5.59 1.72
C TRP A 58 -13.96 -5.31 1.11
N VAL A 59 -13.56 -6.13 0.13
CA VAL A 59 -12.23 -6.10 -0.46
C VAL A 59 -12.29 -5.74 -1.93
N ARG A 60 -11.35 -4.90 -2.34
CA ARG A 60 -11.19 -4.50 -3.74
C ARG A 60 -9.73 -4.60 -4.14
N LEU A 61 -9.49 -5.34 -5.22
CA LEU A 61 -8.24 -5.28 -5.97
C LEU A 61 -8.42 -4.34 -7.16
N PHE A 62 -7.47 -3.45 -7.39
CA PHE A 62 -7.56 -2.48 -8.48
C PHE A 62 -6.20 -2.05 -8.99
N ASP A 63 -6.13 -1.80 -10.29
CA ASP A 63 -4.94 -1.26 -10.93
C ASP A 63 -4.90 0.27 -10.82
N ARG A 64 -3.76 0.81 -10.40
CA ARG A 64 -3.52 2.25 -10.39
C ARG A 64 -2.09 2.58 -10.78
N ASP A 65 -1.93 3.63 -11.57
CA ASP A 65 -0.62 4.25 -11.81
C ASP A 65 -0.43 5.37 -10.78
N TYR A 66 -0.13 5.01 -9.53
CA TYR A 66 0.35 6.02 -8.57
C TYR A 66 1.76 6.46 -8.94
N LEU A 67 2.09 7.71 -8.63
CA LEU A 67 3.48 8.13 -8.53
C LEU A 67 4.12 7.39 -7.34
N LEU A 68 4.84 6.32 -7.64
CA LEU A 68 5.61 5.56 -6.66
C LEU A 68 6.92 6.30 -6.39
N GLU A 69 6.90 7.24 -5.44
CA GLU A 69 8.12 7.93 -5.02
C GLU A 69 8.90 7.08 -4.02
N ALA A 70 10.18 6.85 -4.32
CA ALA A 70 11.15 6.54 -3.27
C ALA A 70 11.37 7.83 -2.47
N VAL A 71 10.75 7.93 -1.29
CA VAL A 71 10.91 9.11 -0.44
C VAL A 71 12.39 9.23 -0.06
N ASN A 72 13.06 10.26 -0.57
CA ASN A 72 14.36 10.66 -0.05
C ASN A 72 14.11 11.40 1.27
N CYS A 73 14.35 10.71 2.38
CA CYS A 73 13.94 11.10 3.72
C CYS A 73 14.56 12.41 4.25
N ILE A 74 15.39 13.11 3.48
CA ILE A 74 16.12 14.31 3.92
C ILE A 74 15.17 15.49 4.17
N ASP A 75 14.13 15.70 3.36
CA ASP A 75 13.19 16.83 3.51
C ASP A 75 11.90 16.49 4.28
N CYS A 76 11.83 15.29 4.84
CA CYS A 76 10.57 14.67 5.27
C CYS A 76 10.68 14.07 6.66
N THR A 77 11.23 14.82 7.62
CA THR A 77 11.37 14.39 9.03
C THR A 77 10.04 13.95 9.65
N ASN A 78 8.92 14.55 9.23
CA ASN A 78 7.57 14.15 9.66
C ASN A 78 7.14 12.80 9.07
N LEU A 79 7.44 12.55 7.79
CA LEU A 79 7.13 11.27 7.14
C LEU A 79 8.00 10.13 7.66
N ILE A 80 9.25 10.38 8.05
CA ILE A 80 10.06 9.34 8.73
C ILE A 80 9.32 8.87 9.98
N ARG A 81 8.86 9.77 10.85
CA ARG A 81 8.18 9.40 12.11
C ARG A 81 6.87 8.63 11.89
N GLU A 82 6.17 8.85 10.79
CA GLU A 82 4.95 8.08 10.45
C GLU A 82 5.23 6.75 9.71
N LEU A 83 6.41 6.61 9.11
CA LEU A 83 6.81 5.46 8.31
C LEU A 83 7.74 4.48 9.04
N SER A 84 8.53 4.96 9.99
CA SER A 84 9.25 4.16 10.98
C SER A 84 8.33 4.01 12.18
N ASP A 85 7.77 2.82 12.40
CA ASP A 85 6.97 2.51 13.59
C ASP A 85 7.85 2.55 14.87
N VAL A 86 8.38 3.73 15.25
CA VAL A 86 9.22 4.04 16.43
C VAL A 86 8.60 5.20 17.21
#